data_AF-A0A9X3CH25-F1
#
_entry.id   AF-A0A9X3CH25-F1
#
_cell.length_a   1.000
_cell.length_b   1.000
_cell.length_c   1.000
_cell.angle_alpha   90.00
_cell.angle_beta   90.00
_cell.angle_gamma   90.00
#
_symmetry.space_group_name_H-M   'P 1'
#
loop_
_entity.id
_entity.type
_entity.pdbx_description
1 polymer ?
#
loop_
_entity_poly.entity_id
_entity_poly.type
_entity_poly.pdbx_seq_one_letter_code
_entity_poly.pdbx_strand_id
1 'polypeptide(L)'
;MSIKNWYVRNESIKNKAQGCLAYAHYLKDPKHPNHKNKTTIEIIHNSPVNVALLAIEQAYEADLKNQSKGKGGRSISSFMQSFVFSLPDNIELSSEEWKEISKEILIELAIKMGIEPKLLLKYSSFVLHKQSNTHLNVIISRNIEGKSFQQLLTRPSATNLLKKAFNASVLKCGYDFKDYKPKRRPNRKLKRWEELKEKEEYVSVKKVELKEVENKIQLANKQLAKLKVAIEDNNNKDLNRQKNRLNRTIEKIEPTSYEETYEKQLQELREEIERIEPLTNKPILTIKNRIKMTRK
;
A
#
# COMPACT_ATOMS: atom_id res chain seq x y z
N MET A 1 -1.88 7.01 7.20
CA MET A 1 -2.99 7.98 7.10
C MET A 1 -3.42 7.98 5.66
N SER A 2 -4.61 7.51 5.28
CA SER A 2 -5.00 7.63 3.87
C SER A 2 -5.80 8.90 3.67
N ILE A 3 -5.16 9.87 3.03
CA ILE A 3 -5.81 10.70 2.03
C ILE A 3 -5.44 10.06 0.69
N LYS A 4 -6.41 9.81 -0.19
CA LYS A 4 -6.14 9.16 -1.49
C LYS A 4 -5.96 10.12 -2.64
N ASN A 5 -6.50 11.34 -2.56
CA ASN A 5 -6.42 12.28 -3.69
C ASN A 5 -6.11 13.75 -3.32
N TRP A 6 -5.91 14.11 -2.05
CA TRP A 6 -5.41 15.44 -1.64
C TRP A 6 -4.12 15.29 -0.85
N TYR A 7 -2.97 15.37 -1.51
CA TYR A 7 -1.72 15.20 -0.78
C TYR A 7 -0.60 16.11 -1.26
N VAL A 8 0.28 16.40 -0.31
CA VAL A 8 1.58 17.00 -0.56
C VAL A 8 2.63 15.99 -0.12
N ARG A 9 3.42 15.52 -1.09
CA ARG A 9 4.57 14.63 -0.86
C ARG A 9 5.84 15.46 -0.86
N ASN A 10 6.76 15.11 0.02
CA ASN A 10 8.03 15.81 0.20
C ASN A 10 9.18 14.80 0.15
N GLU A 11 10.10 14.94 -0.82
CA GLU A 11 11.21 14.00 -1.02
C GLU A 11 12.51 14.69 -1.38
N SER A 12 13.59 14.27 -0.72
CA SER A 12 14.94 14.73 -1.07
C SER A 12 15.41 13.98 -2.30
N ILE A 13 15.90 14.69 -3.30
CA ILE A 13 16.49 14.06 -4.50
C ILE A 13 17.85 13.47 -4.13
N LYS A 14 17.98 12.15 -4.28
CA LYS A 14 19.19 11.39 -3.96
C LYS A 14 20.19 11.47 -5.12
N ASN A 15 21.38 10.90 -4.93
CA ASN A 15 22.41 10.77 -5.98
C ASN A 15 22.99 12.11 -6.49
N LYS A 16 23.08 13.13 -5.61
CA LYS A 16 23.78 14.39 -5.87
C LYS A 16 23.42 14.99 -7.24
N ALA A 17 24.39 15.41 -8.04
CA ALA A 17 24.20 16.04 -9.34
C ALA A 17 23.47 15.13 -10.35
N GLN A 18 23.87 13.85 -10.43
CA GLN A 18 23.28 12.90 -11.36
C GLN A 18 21.78 12.71 -11.09
N GLY A 19 21.38 12.58 -9.83
CA GLY A 19 19.98 12.46 -9.48
C GLY A 19 19.17 13.73 -9.71
N CYS A 20 19.78 14.91 -9.50
CA CYS A 20 19.15 16.19 -9.80
C CYS A 20 18.85 16.32 -11.30
N LEU A 21 19.83 16.03 -12.16
CA LEU A 21 19.66 16.06 -13.60
C LEU A 21 18.67 14.99 -14.08
N ALA A 22 18.80 13.75 -13.61
CA ALA A 22 17.88 12.68 -13.99
C ALA A 22 16.43 13.00 -13.64
N TYR A 23 16.18 13.53 -12.43
CA TYR A 23 14.84 13.92 -12.00
C TYR A 23 14.31 15.14 -12.77
N ALA A 24 15.16 16.15 -13.03
CA ALA A 24 14.78 17.32 -13.82
C ALA A 24 14.44 16.95 -15.28
N HIS A 25 15.21 16.05 -15.89
CA HIS A 25 14.91 15.52 -17.22
C HIS A 25 13.60 14.73 -17.23
N TYR A 26 13.39 13.86 -16.24
CA TYR A 26 12.14 13.14 -16.06
C TYR A 26 10.94 14.10 -16.08
N LEU A 27 10.96 15.17 -15.27
CA LEU A 27 9.85 16.11 -15.15
C LEU A 27 9.43 16.77 -16.47
N LYS A 28 10.34 16.89 -17.45
CA LYS A 28 10.06 17.53 -18.74
C LYS A 28 9.96 16.56 -19.92
N ASP A 29 10.17 15.26 -19.71
CA ASP A 29 10.24 14.29 -20.80
C ASP A 29 8.86 13.71 -21.13
N PRO A 30 8.22 14.09 -22.26
CA PRO A 30 6.92 13.53 -22.66
C PRO A 30 7.03 12.07 -23.15
N LYS A 31 8.23 11.60 -23.51
CA LYS A 31 8.45 10.24 -24.04
C LYS A 31 8.71 9.20 -22.95
N HIS A 32 8.95 9.64 -21.72
CA HIS A 32 9.17 8.74 -20.59
C HIS A 32 8.00 7.75 -20.42
N PRO A 33 8.22 6.47 -20.07
CA PRO A 33 7.14 5.47 -19.93
C PRO A 33 5.97 5.89 -19.03
N ASN A 34 6.25 6.69 -18.00
CA ASN A 34 5.21 7.24 -17.11
C ASN A 34 4.42 8.40 -17.70
N HIS A 35 4.94 9.07 -18.73
CA HIS A 35 4.32 10.25 -19.35
C HIS A 35 3.70 9.96 -20.71
N LYS A 36 4.32 9.07 -21.47
CA LYS A 36 3.94 8.70 -22.84
C LYS A 36 2.45 8.36 -22.90
N ASN A 37 1.71 9.11 -23.73
CA ASN A 37 0.28 8.99 -23.98
C ASN A 37 -0.63 9.17 -22.75
N LYS A 38 -0.11 9.63 -21.62
CA LYS A 38 -0.83 9.74 -20.35
C LYS A 38 -0.78 11.13 -19.74
N THR A 39 0.20 11.95 -20.12
CA THR A 39 0.53 13.21 -19.44
C THR A 39 0.73 14.33 -20.42
N THR A 40 0.04 15.44 -20.18
CA THR A 40 0.42 16.73 -20.75
C THR A 40 1.28 17.46 -19.72
N ILE A 41 2.48 17.85 -20.14
CA ILE A 41 3.46 18.54 -19.29
C ILE A 41 3.41 20.02 -19.62
N GLU A 42 3.17 20.84 -18.59
CA GLU A 42 3.16 22.29 -18.70
C GLU A 42 4.15 22.87 -17.67
N ILE A 43 5.13 23.63 -18.15
CA ILE A 43 6.09 24.31 -17.27
C ILE A 43 5.47 25.66 -16.87
N ILE A 44 5.02 25.76 -15.62
CA ILE A 44 4.47 26.99 -15.06
C ILE A 44 5.57 28.02 -14.84
N HIS A 45 6.70 27.57 -14.30
CA HIS A 45 7.82 28.45 -14.00
C HIS A 45 9.15 27.71 -14.03
N ASN A 46 10.15 28.31 -14.68
CA ASN A 46 11.53 27.85 -14.84
C ASN A 46 11.69 26.43 -15.41
N SER A 47 12.68 26.25 -16.29
CA SER A 47 13.09 24.91 -16.72
C SER A 47 13.63 24.11 -15.52
N PRO A 48 13.14 22.88 -15.29
CA PRO A 48 13.65 22.03 -14.21
C PRO A 48 15.16 21.78 -14.29
N VAL A 49 15.68 21.68 -15.52
CA VAL A 49 17.09 21.42 -15.78
C VAL A 49 17.94 22.62 -15.37
N ASN A 50 17.47 23.85 -15.63
CA ASN A 50 18.19 25.06 -15.24
C ASN A 50 18.29 25.17 -13.71
N VAL A 51 17.19 24.86 -13.01
CA VAL A 51 17.17 24.84 -11.54
C VAL A 51 18.07 23.74 -10.98
N ALA A 52 18.13 22.57 -11.63
CA ALA A 52 19.05 21.51 -11.23
C ALA A 52 20.51 21.93 -11.39
N LEU A 53 20.88 22.61 -12.48
CA LEU A 53 22.22 23.14 -12.67
C LEU A 53 22.58 24.18 -11.60
N LEU A 54 21.68 25.12 -11.32
CA LEU A 54 21.85 26.09 -10.22
C LEU A 54 22.01 25.40 -8.86
N ALA A 55 21.21 24.37 -8.58
CA ALA A 55 21.30 23.64 -7.31
C ALA A 55 22.63 22.88 -7.17
N ILE A 56 23.16 22.33 -8.27
CA ILE A 56 24.47 21.67 -8.31
C ILE A 56 25.58 22.68 -8.02
N GLU A 57 25.56 23.82 -8.71
CA GLU A 57 26.50 24.92 -8.50
C GLU A 57 26.49 25.38 -7.03
N GLN A 58 25.31 25.69 -6.49
CA GLN A 58 25.17 26.14 -5.10
C GLN A 58 25.61 25.09 -4.07
N ALA A 59 25.45 23.81 -4.36
CA ALA A 59 25.94 22.74 -3.49
C ALA A 59 27.47 22.67 -3.52
N TYR A 60 28.09 22.77 -4.70
CA TYR A 60 29.56 22.79 -4.81
C TYR A 60 30.17 24.03 -4.18
N GLU A 61 29.59 25.22 -4.38
CA GLU A 61 30.02 26.45 -3.71
C GLU A 61 29.97 26.30 -2.19
N ALA A 62 28.89 25.72 -1.66
CA ALA A 62 28.75 25.48 -0.23
C ALA A 62 29.79 24.49 0.30
N ASP A 63 30.06 23.40 -0.43
CA ASP A 63 31.09 22.43 -0.07
C ASP A 63 32.50 23.07 -0.12
N LEU A 64 32.83 23.83 -1.16
CA LEU A 64 34.10 24.56 -1.28
C LEU A 64 34.28 25.57 -0.14
N LYS A 65 33.24 26.32 0.21
CA LYS A 65 33.25 27.28 1.31
C LYS A 65 33.41 26.61 2.69
N ASN A 66 32.89 25.40 2.86
CA ASN A 66 33.09 24.64 4.09
C ASN A 66 34.51 24.10 4.19
N GLN A 67 35.04 23.57 3.08
CA GLN A 67 36.42 23.10 2.99
C GLN A 67 37.44 24.22 3.24
N SER A 68 37.25 25.39 2.63
CA SER A 68 38.13 26.55 2.80
C SER A 68 38.16 27.08 4.24
N LYS A 69 37.08 26.88 4.99
CA LYS A 69 36.99 27.24 6.42
C LYS A 69 37.57 26.17 7.36
N GLY A 70 38.21 25.13 6.84
CA GLY A 70 38.68 23.99 7.62
C GLY A 70 37.57 23.20 8.30
N LYS A 71 36.29 23.46 7.96
CA LYS A 71 35.14 22.70 8.43
C LYS A 71 35.02 21.44 7.59
N GLY A 72 35.91 20.49 7.84
CA GLY A 72 35.84 19.14 7.27
C GLY A 72 34.56 18.43 7.71
N GLY A 73 33.91 17.74 6.78
CA GLY A 73 32.65 17.03 7.04
C GLY A 73 32.12 16.26 5.83
N ARG A 74 31.03 15.51 6.05
CA ARG A 74 30.37 14.75 4.98
C ARG A 74 29.81 15.71 3.93
N SER A 75 30.25 15.57 2.68
CA SER A 75 29.72 16.33 1.54
C SER A 75 28.19 16.26 1.45
N ILE A 76 27.59 17.32 0.92
CA ILE A 76 26.13 17.39 0.74
C ILE A 76 25.67 16.20 -0.13
N SER A 77 24.73 15.41 0.37
CA SER A 77 24.28 14.17 -0.28
C SER A 77 23.09 14.36 -1.21
N SER A 78 22.44 15.52 -1.15
CA SER A 78 21.23 15.85 -1.91
C SER A 78 21.15 17.36 -2.11
N PHE A 79 21.02 17.80 -3.36
CA PHE A 79 21.08 19.22 -3.72
C PHE A 79 19.70 19.85 -3.90
N MET A 80 18.67 19.04 -4.11
CA MET A 80 17.30 19.50 -4.39
C MET A 80 16.27 18.81 -3.50
N GLN A 81 15.22 19.55 -3.18
CA GLN A 81 14.01 19.04 -2.55
C GLN A 81 12.88 19.03 -3.60
N SER A 82 12.12 17.94 -3.67
CA SER A 82 10.90 17.83 -4.46
C SER A 82 9.67 17.86 -3.58
N PHE A 83 8.68 18.63 -4.00
CA PHE A 83 7.33 18.65 -3.47
C PHE A 83 6.35 18.30 -4.59
N VAL A 84 5.40 17.42 -4.32
CA VAL A 84 4.33 17.06 -5.26
C VAL A 84 2.99 17.35 -4.63
N PHE A 85 2.21 18.22 -5.26
CA PHE A 85 0.87 18.62 -4.85
C PHE A 85 -0.12 17.98 -5.81
N SER A 86 -1.00 17.11 -5.32
CA SER A 86 -1.94 16.35 -6.16
C SER A 86 -3.36 16.57 -5.70
N LEU A 87 -4.24 16.70 -6.70
CA LEU A 87 -5.68 16.76 -6.55
C LEU A 87 -6.35 15.45 -7.01
N PRO A 88 -7.62 15.23 -6.60
CA PRO A 88 -8.45 14.18 -7.13
C PRO A 88 -8.75 14.31 -8.61
N ASP A 89 -8.97 13.16 -9.24
CA ASP A 89 -9.48 13.04 -10.60
C ASP A 89 -10.84 13.72 -10.83
N ASN A 90 -11.61 14.01 -9.79
CA ASN A 90 -12.87 14.74 -9.89
C ASN A 90 -12.72 16.27 -9.72
N ILE A 91 -11.50 16.78 -9.60
CA ILE A 91 -11.21 18.22 -9.47
C ILE A 91 -10.36 18.64 -10.67
N GLU A 92 -10.91 19.55 -11.46
CA GLU A 92 -10.22 20.16 -12.58
C GLU A 92 -10.02 21.65 -12.28
N LEU A 93 -8.77 22.08 -12.38
CA LEU A 93 -8.36 23.47 -12.27
C LEU A 93 -7.72 23.90 -13.59
N SER A 94 -7.98 25.13 -13.97
CA SER A 94 -7.35 25.83 -15.08
C SER A 94 -5.85 26.05 -14.85
N SER A 95 -5.11 26.31 -15.93
CA SER A 95 -3.68 26.65 -15.84
C SER A 95 -3.46 27.94 -15.03
N GLU A 96 -4.38 28.90 -15.11
CA GLU A 96 -4.34 30.17 -14.39
C GLU A 96 -4.50 29.96 -12.88
N GLU A 97 -5.42 29.09 -12.45
CA GLU A 97 -5.56 28.73 -11.04
C GLU A 97 -4.31 28.03 -10.51
N TRP A 98 -3.70 27.14 -11.30
CA TRP A 98 -2.43 26.51 -10.92
C TRP A 98 -1.27 27.51 -10.81
N LYS A 99 -1.25 28.59 -11.61
CA LYS A 99 -0.28 29.67 -11.49
C LYS A 99 -0.46 30.43 -10.16
N GLU A 100 -1.69 30.79 -9.80
CA GLU A 100 -1.96 31.46 -8.52
C GLU A 100 -1.67 30.57 -7.31
N ILE A 101 -2.04 29.28 -7.37
CA ILE A 101 -1.66 28.29 -6.34
C ILE A 101 -0.14 28.20 -6.20
N SER A 102 0.59 28.13 -7.32
CA SER A 102 2.05 28.05 -7.33
C SER A 102 2.69 29.27 -6.68
N LYS A 103 2.14 30.47 -6.94
CA LYS A 103 2.57 31.73 -6.35
C LYS A 103 2.35 31.77 -4.84
N GLU A 104 1.19 31.35 -4.35
CA GLU A 104 0.91 31.28 -2.90
C GLU A 104 1.84 30.31 -2.19
N ILE A 105 2.06 29.11 -2.77
CA ILE A 105 3.00 28.11 -2.24
C ILE A 105 4.41 28.68 -2.12
N LEU A 106 4.87 29.38 -3.17
CA LEU A 106 6.20 29.99 -3.20
C LEU A 106 6.37 31.06 -2.11
N ILE A 107 5.39 31.96 -1.97
CA ILE A 107 5.44 33.06 -1.00
C ILE A 107 5.50 32.51 0.42
N GLU A 108 4.61 31.58 0.77
CA GLU A 108 4.58 30.95 2.10
C GLU A 108 5.89 30.22 2.42
N LEU A 109 6.47 29.56 1.43
CA LEU A 109 7.75 28.88 1.60
C LEU A 109 8.90 29.87 1.78
N ALA A 110 8.94 30.95 1.00
CA ALA A 110 9.95 31.98 1.10
C ALA A 110 9.93 32.66 2.47
N ILE A 111 8.72 32.99 2.98
CA ILE A 111 8.52 33.51 4.34
C ILE A 111 9.08 32.52 5.36
N LYS A 112 8.75 31.23 5.25
CA LYS A 112 9.27 30.20 6.16
C LYS A 112 10.79 30.10 6.12
N MET A 113 11.39 30.23 4.95
CA MET A 113 12.84 30.20 4.74
C MET A 113 13.53 31.49 5.19
N GLY A 114 12.78 32.58 5.36
CA GLY A 114 13.33 33.90 5.68
C GLY A 114 14.16 34.46 4.54
N ILE A 115 13.69 34.29 3.30
CA ILE A 115 14.31 34.85 2.08
C ILE A 115 13.26 35.54 1.22
N GLU A 116 13.70 36.41 0.30
CA GLU A 116 12.79 37.08 -0.62
C GLU A 116 12.12 36.07 -1.58
N PRO A 117 10.80 36.20 -1.85
CA PRO A 117 10.11 35.34 -2.81
C PRO A 117 10.75 35.33 -4.20
N LYS A 118 11.26 36.46 -4.69
CA LYS A 118 11.96 36.55 -5.99
C LYS A 118 13.25 35.72 -6.00
N LEU A 119 13.99 35.72 -4.88
CA LEU A 119 15.18 34.90 -4.74
C LEU A 119 14.81 33.41 -4.78
N LEU A 120 13.79 32.98 -4.03
CA LEU A 120 13.33 31.60 -4.07
C LEU A 120 12.81 31.20 -5.46
N LEU A 121 12.13 32.12 -6.15
CA LEU A 121 11.62 31.93 -7.51
C LEU A 121 12.74 31.56 -8.49
N LYS A 122 13.91 32.22 -8.37
CA LYS A 122 15.09 31.92 -9.19
C LYS A 122 15.58 30.47 -9.01
N TYR A 123 15.54 29.95 -7.78
CA TYR A 123 16.04 28.62 -7.42
C TYR A 123 14.94 27.54 -7.32
N SER A 124 13.80 27.78 -7.95
CA SER A 124 12.67 26.85 -7.98
C SER A 124 12.10 26.69 -9.38
N SER A 125 11.50 25.52 -9.63
CA SER A 125 10.77 25.21 -10.86
C SER A 125 9.46 24.52 -10.53
N PHE A 126 8.43 24.87 -11.28
CA PHE A 126 7.05 24.44 -11.14
C PHE A 126 6.60 23.81 -12.45
N VAL A 127 6.28 22.51 -12.40
CA VAL A 127 5.87 21.73 -13.56
C VAL A 127 4.56 21.03 -13.27
N LEU A 128 3.54 21.37 -14.04
CA LEU A 128 2.23 20.79 -13.98
C LEU A 128 2.17 19.56 -14.90
N HIS A 129 1.79 18.42 -14.32
CA HIS A 129 1.50 17.20 -15.05
C HIS A 129 -0.01 16.97 -15.03
N LYS A 130 -0.65 17.18 -16.18
CA LYS A 130 -2.07 16.90 -16.39
C LYS A 130 -2.21 15.42 -16.80
N GLN A 131 -2.64 14.61 -15.85
CA GLN A 131 -2.93 13.17 -15.98
C GLN A 131 -4.34 12.91 -15.40
N SER A 132 -4.74 11.64 -15.22
CA SER A 132 -5.97 11.32 -14.49
C SER A 132 -6.02 11.98 -13.10
N ASN A 133 -4.89 12.06 -12.39
CA ASN A 133 -4.73 12.91 -11.21
C ASN A 133 -3.75 14.03 -11.57
N THR A 134 -4.28 15.23 -11.80
CA THR A 134 -3.45 16.40 -12.06
C THR A 134 -2.62 16.73 -10.83
N HIS A 135 -1.32 16.96 -11.04
CA HIS A 135 -0.40 17.25 -9.96
C HIS A 135 0.69 18.23 -10.38
N LEU A 136 1.05 19.09 -9.43
CA LEU A 136 2.11 20.08 -9.55
C LEU A 136 3.38 19.54 -8.90
N ASN A 137 4.43 19.41 -9.70
CA ASN A 137 5.77 19.08 -9.26
C ASN A 137 6.54 20.38 -9.03
N VAL A 138 7.04 20.56 -7.81
CA VAL A 138 7.85 21.70 -7.42
C VAL A 138 9.21 21.21 -6.98
N ILE A 139 10.26 21.73 -7.60
CA ILE A 139 11.64 21.44 -7.20
C ILE A 139 12.32 22.71 -6.73
N ILE A 140 13.13 22.58 -5.68
CA ILE A 140 13.76 23.71 -5.00
C ILE A 140 15.19 23.34 -4.65
N SER A 141 16.13 24.26 -4.90
CA SER A 141 17.50 24.10 -4.42
C SER A 141 17.57 24.09 -2.90
N ARG A 142 18.32 23.15 -2.33
CA ARG A 142 18.53 23.07 -0.87
C ARG A 142 19.61 24.04 -0.39
N ASN A 143 20.40 24.58 -1.31
CA ASN A 143 21.45 25.54 -1.04
C ASN A 143 21.19 26.78 -1.90
N ILE A 144 21.12 27.95 -1.26
CA ILE A 144 20.86 29.23 -1.93
C ILE A 144 21.82 30.25 -1.33
N GLU A 145 22.63 30.89 -2.17
CA GLU A 145 23.61 31.92 -1.83
C GLU A 145 24.52 31.49 -0.66
N GLY A 146 25.00 30.24 -0.72
CA GLY A 146 25.88 29.68 0.31
C GLY A 146 25.22 29.40 1.66
N LYS A 147 23.89 29.51 1.78
CA LYS A 147 23.11 29.09 2.96
C LYS A 147 22.38 27.77 2.65
N SER A 148 22.44 26.83 3.59
CA SER A 148 21.72 25.55 3.47
C SER A 148 20.34 25.63 4.12
N PHE A 149 19.32 25.24 3.36
CA PHE A 149 17.93 25.08 3.78
C PHE A 149 17.52 23.60 3.89
N GLN A 150 18.50 22.69 3.80
CA GLN A 150 18.32 21.24 3.82
C GLN A 150 17.37 20.78 4.92
N GLN A 151 17.64 21.20 6.16
CA GLN A 151 16.91 20.76 7.34
C GLN A 151 15.49 21.33 7.38
N LEU A 152 15.32 22.60 6.99
CA LEU A 152 14.04 23.28 6.97
C LEU A 152 13.09 22.61 5.97
N LEU A 153 13.58 22.38 4.74
CA LEU A 153 12.79 21.82 3.64
C LEU A 153 12.35 20.37 3.88
N THR A 154 13.13 19.57 4.63
CA THR A 154 12.80 18.15 4.91
C THR A 154 11.89 17.97 6.13
N ARG A 155 11.82 18.96 7.03
CA ARG A 155 11.03 18.83 8.26
C ARG A 155 9.53 18.75 7.94
N PRO A 156 8.76 17.94 8.70
CA PRO A 156 7.30 17.89 8.56
C PRO A 156 6.62 19.26 8.70
N SER A 157 7.21 20.20 9.43
CA SER A 157 6.69 21.56 9.58
C SER A 157 6.68 22.36 8.28
N ALA A 158 7.59 22.10 7.34
CA ALA A 158 7.53 22.69 6.00
C ALA A 158 6.41 22.04 5.19
N THR A 159 6.37 20.70 5.14
CA THR A 159 5.30 19.97 4.44
C THR A 159 3.90 20.36 4.94
N ASN A 160 3.73 20.51 6.26
CA ASN A 160 2.44 20.88 6.86
C ASN A 160 2.05 22.33 6.54
N LEU A 161 3.02 23.25 6.46
CA LEU A 161 2.75 24.61 5.99
C LEU A 161 2.27 24.58 4.54
N LEU A 162 3.00 23.90 3.65
CA LEU A 162 2.67 23.84 2.24
C LEU A 162 1.33 23.13 1.99
N LYS A 163 0.97 22.14 2.80
CA LYS A 163 -0.38 21.53 2.79
C LYS A 163 -1.47 22.54 3.12
N LYS A 164 -1.26 23.37 4.15
CA LYS A 164 -2.23 24.39 4.54
C LYS A 164 -2.36 25.46 3.46
N ALA A 165 -1.23 25.94 2.94
CA ALA A 165 -1.21 26.91 1.85
C ALA A 165 -1.95 26.36 0.63
N PHE A 166 -1.58 25.16 0.16
CA PHE A 166 -2.24 24.50 -0.96
C PHE A 166 -3.75 24.33 -0.76
N ASN A 167 -4.18 23.82 0.40
CA ASN A 167 -5.61 23.66 0.68
C ASN A 167 -6.34 25.00 0.73
N ALA A 168 -5.72 26.05 1.27
CA ALA A 168 -6.31 27.39 1.30
C ALA A 168 -6.44 27.98 -0.10
N SER A 169 -5.43 27.80 -0.98
CA SER A 169 -5.49 28.26 -2.37
C SER A 169 -6.58 27.53 -3.15
N VAL A 170 -6.67 26.21 -3.01
CA VAL A 170 -7.68 25.42 -3.74
C VAL A 170 -9.10 25.69 -3.21
N LEU A 171 -9.26 26.04 -1.92
CA LEU A 171 -10.53 26.51 -1.38
C LEU A 171 -11.00 27.80 -2.06
N LYS A 172 -10.08 28.72 -2.41
CA LYS A 172 -10.41 29.93 -3.19
C LYS A 172 -10.89 29.61 -4.60
N CYS A 173 -10.47 28.48 -5.16
CA CYS A 173 -10.96 27.96 -6.44
C CYS A 173 -12.33 27.24 -6.31
N GLY A 174 -12.96 27.27 -5.12
CA GLY A 174 -14.30 26.70 -4.91
C GLY A 174 -14.33 25.23 -4.50
N TYR A 175 -13.19 24.61 -4.18
CA TYR A 175 -13.13 23.20 -3.78
C TYR A 175 -12.69 23.03 -2.32
N ASP A 176 -13.52 22.39 -1.49
CA ASP A 176 -13.16 22.00 -0.12
C ASP A 176 -12.65 20.55 -0.09
N PHE A 177 -11.54 20.32 0.60
CA PHE A 177 -11.00 18.99 0.85
C PHE A 177 -11.93 18.13 1.72
N LYS A 178 -12.82 18.75 2.50
CA LYS A 178 -13.80 18.05 3.36
C LYS A 178 -14.88 17.33 2.56
N ASP A 179 -15.20 17.83 1.37
CA ASP A 179 -16.22 17.23 0.50
C ASP A 179 -15.69 15.99 -0.22
N TYR A 180 -14.38 15.82 -0.26
CA TYR A 180 -13.75 14.69 -0.93
C TYR A 180 -13.94 13.37 -0.17
N LYS A 181 -14.66 12.44 -0.78
CA LYS A 181 -14.81 11.06 -0.31
C LYS A 181 -13.80 10.13 -1.02
N PRO A 182 -12.84 9.52 -0.30
CA PRO A 182 -11.84 8.64 -0.90
C PRO A 182 -12.47 7.43 -1.61
N LYS A 183 -12.14 7.23 -2.90
CA LYS A 183 -12.65 6.10 -3.72
C LYS A 183 -12.33 4.71 -3.17
N ARG A 184 -11.29 4.60 -2.33
CA ARG A 184 -10.93 3.35 -1.66
C ARG A 184 -10.84 3.62 -0.16
N ARG A 185 -11.39 2.73 0.68
CA ARG A 185 -11.23 2.84 2.15
C ARG A 185 -9.75 2.95 2.52
N PRO A 186 -9.36 3.88 3.40
CA PRO A 186 -8.01 3.90 3.94
C PRO A 186 -7.63 2.49 4.38
N ASN A 187 -6.41 2.03 4.06
CA ASN A 187 -5.80 1.08 4.97
C ASN A 187 -5.67 1.86 6.28
N ARG A 188 -6.61 1.65 7.20
CA ARG A 188 -6.49 2.13 8.56
C ARG A 188 -5.19 1.49 9.02
N LYS A 189 -4.17 2.32 9.27
CA LYS A 189 -3.01 1.84 10.01
C LYS A 189 -3.56 1.70 11.42
N LEU A 190 -4.07 0.51 11.71
CA LEU A 190 -4.57 0.13 13.02
C LEU A 190 -3.47 0.46 14.02
N LYS A 191 -3.84 0.98 15.19
CA LYS A 191 -2.88 1.00 16.29
C LYS A 191 -2.54 -0.46 16.59
N ARG A 192 -1.32 -0.74 17.04
CA ARG A 192 -0.85 -2.13 17.31
C ARG A 192 -1.84 -2.92 18.17
N TRP A 193 -2.52 -2.29 19.13
CA TRP A 193 -3.54 -2.95 19.96
C TRP A 193 -4.83 -3.31 19.20
N GLU A 194 -5.23 -2.52 18.20
CA GLU A 194 -6.36 -2.83 17.33
C GLU A 194 -6.02 -3.99 16.38
N GLU A 195 -4.79 -3.99 15.85
CA GLU A 195 -4.22 -5.11 15.07
C GLU A 195 -4.16 -6.42 15.86
N LEU A 196 -3.76 -6.35 17.13
CA LEU A 196 -3.71 -7.51 18.02
C LEU A 196 -5.12 -8.02 18.33
N LYS A 197 -6.06 -7.12 18.61
CA LYS A 197 -7.45 -7.48 18.89
C LYS A 197 -8.13 -8.16 17.69
N GLU A 198 -7.96 -7.62 16.49
CA GLU A 198 -8.50 -8.24 15.26
C GLU A 198 -7.85 -9.61 14.99
N LYS A 199 -6.55 -9.76 15.25
CA LYS A 199 -5.87 -11.06 15.15
C LYS A 199 -6.36 -12.06 16.20
N GLU A 200 -6.55 -11.63 17.44
CA GLU A 200 -7.10 -12.47 18.52
C GLU A 200 -8.51 -12.94 18.19
N GLU A 201 -9.36 -12.03 17.70
CA GLU A 201 -10.73 -12.36 17.29
C GLU A 201 -10.73 -13.35 16.11
N TYR A 202 -9.89 -13.12 15.09
CA TYR A 202 -9.71 -14.07 13.99
C TYR A 202 -9.22 -15.44 14.44
N VAL A 203 -8.22 -15.50 15.33
CA VAL A 203 -7.69 -16.75 15.89
C VAL A 203 -8.76 -17.45 16.73
N SER A 204 -9.60 -16.70 17.46
CA SER A 204 -10.67 -17.26 18.28
C SER A 204 -11.76 -17.93 17.41
N VAL A 205 -12.17 -17.28 16.32
CA VAL A 205 -13.14 -17.84 15.36
C VAL A 205 -12.57 -19.10 14.72
N LYS A 206 -11.33 -19.06 14.24
CA LYS A 206 -10.67 -20.25 13.69
C LYS A 206 -10.57 -21.42 14.67
N LYS A 207 -10.25 -21.15 15.94
CA LYS A 207 -10.22 -22.21 16.97
C LYS A 207 -11.57 -22.90 17.16
N VAL A 208 -12.67 -22.14 17.07
CA VAL A 208 -14.02 -22.70 17.15
C VAL A 208 -14.30 -23.59 15.93
N GLU A 209 -14.00 -23.10 14.72
CA GLU A 209 -14.16 -23.87 13.48
C GLU A 209 -13.35 -25.17 13.49
N LEU A 210 -12.08 -25.13 13.91
CA LEU A 210 -11.22 -26.31 14.00
C LEU A 210 -11.76 -27.34 15.01
N LYS A 211 -12.24 -26.88 16.17
CA LYS A 211 -12.85 -27.77 17.18
C LYS A 211 -14.11 -28.45 16.67
N GLU A 212 -14.92 -27.76 15.85
CA GLU A 212 -16.08 -28.37 15.21
C GLU A 212 -15.71 -29.44 14.19
N VAL A 213 -14.65 -29.21 13.41
CA VAL A 213 -14.11 -30.20 12.46
C VAL A 213 -13.59 -31.43 13.21
N GLU A 214 -12.82 -31.23 14.28
CA GLU A 214 -12.30 -32.31 15.12
C GLU A 214 -13.43 -33.18 15.70
N ASN A 215 -14.46 -32.55 16.26
CA ASN A 215 -15.62 -33.26 16.80
C ASN A 215 -16.34 -34.12 15.73
N LYS A 216 -16.43 -33.62 14.49
CA LYS A 216 -17.04 -34.36 13.37
C LYS A 216 -16.17 -35.54 12.93
N ILE A 217 -14.85 -35.40 12.90
CA ILE A 217 -13.92 -36.49 12.59
C ILE A 217 -13.98 -37.57 13.67
N GLN A 218 -13.95 -37.19 14.95
CA GLN A 218 -14.11 -38.13 16.07
C GLN A 218 -15.44 -38.88 16.00
N LEU A 219 -16.53 -38.20 15.62
CA LEU A 219 -17.83 -38.83 15.43
C LEU A 219 -17.81 -39.83 14.26
N ALA A 220 -17.15 -39.50 13.16
CA ALA A 220 -17.00 -40.40 12.01
C ALA A 220 -16.21 -41.66 12.39
N ASN A 221 -15.11 -41.52 13.14
CA ASN A 221 -14.32 -42.64 13.67
C ASN A 221 -15.17 -43.55 14.60
N LYS A 222 -15.98 -42.97 15.49
CA LYS A 222 -16.92 -43.74 16.33
C LYS A 222 -17.96 -44.50 15.50
N GLN A 223 -18.43 -43.92 14.39
CA GLN A 223 -19.38 -44.57 13.48
C GLN A 223 -18.72 -45.70 12.69
N LEU A 224 -17.47 -45.52 12.27
CA LEU A 224 -16.66 -46.55 11.62
C LEU A 224 -16.43 -47.75 12.54
N ALA A 225 -16.05 -47.51 13.80
CA ALA A 225 -15.89 -48.57 14.79
C ALA A 225 -17.17 -49.40 14.97
N LYS A 226 -18.34 -48.74 15.06
CA LYS A 226 -19.64 -49.43 15.14
C LYS A 226 -20.00 -50.18 13.86
N LEU A 227 -19.55 -49.68 12.71
CA LEU A 227 -19.77 -50.33 11.42
C LEU A 227 -18.97 -51.63 11.34
N LYS A 228 -17.73 -51.67 11.84
CA LYS A 228 -16.93 -52.91 11.94
C LYS A 228 -17.60 -53.98 12.79
N VAL A 229 -18.08 -53.62 13.99
CA VAL A 229 -18.83 -54.54 14.85
C VAL A 229 -20.07 -55.09 14.14
N ALA A 230 -20.83 -54.23 13.44
CA ALA A 230 -22.01 -54.68 12.69
C ALA A 230 -21.69 -55.62 11.52
N ILE A 231 -20.50 -55.50 10.92
CA ILE A 231 -20.00 -56.45 9.90
C ILE A 231 -19.70 -57.80 10.55
N GLU A 232 -18.97 -57.80 11.67
CA GLU A 232 -18.62 -59.02 12.42
C GLU A 232 -19.88 -59.78 12.88
N ASP A 233 -20.88 -59.05 13.36
CA ASP A 233 -22.15 -59.60 13.84
C ASP A 233 -23.15 -59.97 12.72
N ASN A 234 -22.80 -59.76 11.44
CA ASN A 234 -23.71 -59.89 10.28
C ASN A 234 -25.05 -59.13 10.42
N ASN A 235 -25.07 -58.04 11.21
CA ASN A 235 -26.25 -57.24 11.47
C ASN A 235 -26.49 -56.20 10.36
N ASN A 236 -27.14 -56.65 9.29
CA ASN A 236 -27.45 -55.85 8.10
C ASN A 236 -28.23 -54.55 8.41
N LYS A 237 -29.06 -54.54 9.46
CA LYS A 237 -29.84 -53.37 9.85
C LYS A 237 -28.95 -52.29 10.46
N ASP A 238 -28.08 -52.65 11.40
CA ASP A 238 -27.14 -51.70 11.99
C ASP A 238 -26.03 -51.30 11.02
N LEU A 239 -25.59 -52.19 10.14
CA LEU A 239 -24.64 -51.87 9.06
C LEU A 239 -25.17 -50.71 8.20
N ASN A 240 -26.40 -50.81 7.69
CA ASN A 240 -27.02 -49.75 6.89
C ASN A 240 -27.23 -48.45 7.69
N ARG A 241 -27.57 -48.56 8.97
CA ARG A 241 -27.75 -47.40 9.86
C ARG A 241 -26.43 -46.66 10.10
N GLN A 242 -25.35 -47.35 10.41
CA GLN A 242 -24.04 -46.72 10.64
C GLN A 242 -23.48 -46.16 9.33
N LYS A 243 -23.66 -46.85 8.20
CA LYS A 243 -23.29 -46.34 6.88
C LYS A 243 -23.95 -45.00 6.57
N ASN A 244 -25.26 -44.89 6.80
CA ASN A 244 -26.00 -43.66 6.55
C ASN A 244 -25.57 -42.53 7.51
N ARG A 245 -25.25 -42.86 8.76
CA ARG A 245 -24.74 -41.90 9.74
C ARG A 245 -23.35 -41.39 9.37
N LEU A 246 -22.46 -42.29 8.96
CA LEU A 246 -21.11 -41.96 8.50
C LEU A 246 -21.14 -40.99 7.32
N ASN A 247 -21.95 -41.28 6.30
CA ASN A 247 -22.09 -40.39 5.15
C ASN A 247 -22.65 -39.01 5.53
N ARG A 248 -23.64 -38.94 6.44
CA ARG A 248 -24.18 -37.66 6.93
C ARG A 248 -23.16 -36.87 7.75
N THR A 249 -22.29 -37.55 8.51
CA THR A 249 -21.23 -36.89 9.28
C THR A 249 -20.19 -36.29 8.35
N ILE A 250 -19.72 -37.05 7.35
CA ILE A 250 -18.73 -36.59 6.35
C ILE A 250 -19.29 -35.46 5.48
N GLU A 251 -20.59 -35.51 5.14
CA GLU A 251 -21.26 -34.42 4.40
C GLU A 251 -21.21 -33.08 5.13
N LYS A 252 -21.18 -33.08 6.47
CA LYS A 252 -21.17 -31.87 7.30
C LYS A 252 -19.77 -31.31 7.62
N ILE A 253 -18.70 -31.99 7.19
CA ILE A 253 -17.33 -31.50 7.35
C ILE A 253 -17.07 -30.47 6.24
N GLU A 254 -17.05 -29.18 6.53
CA GLU A 254 -16.85 -28.19 5.46
C GLU A 254 -15.37 -28.16 4.99
N PRO A 255 -15.10 -27.91 3.69
CA PRO A 255 -13.75 -27.90 3.14
C PRO A 255 -12.92 -26.67 3.53
N THR A 256 -13.44 -25.80 4.40
CA THR A 256 -12.85 -24.52 4.74
C THR A 256 -11.75 -24.72 5.79
N SER A 257 -10.50 -24.54 5.37
CA SER A 257 -9.30 -24.43 6.23
C SER A 257 -8.90 -25.74 6.95
N TYR A 258 -8.60 -26.80 6.22
CA TYR A 258 -7.92 -27.94 6.85
C TYR A 258 -6.50 -27.53 7.25
N GLU A 259 -6.21 -27.60 8.54
CA GLU A 259 -4.83 -27.77 8.99
C GLU A 259 -4.36 -29.16 8.51
N GLU A 260 -3.08 -29.26 8.15
CA GLU A 260 -2.44 -30.49 7.64
C GLU A 260 -2.74 -31.73 8.50
N THR A 261 -2.97 -31.53 9.81
CA THR A 261 -3.35 -32.58 10.76
C THR A 261 -4.73 -33.19 10.46
N TYR A 262 -5.74 -32.41 10.09
CA TYR A 262 -7.08 -32.92 9.80
C TYR A 262 -7.18 -33.60 8.44
N GLU A 263 -6.40 -33.14 7.45
CA GLU A 263 -6.29 -33.84 6.16
C GLU A 263 -5.76 -35.26 6.35
N LYS A 264 -4.72 -35.40 7.18
CA LYS A 264 -4.16 -36.69 7.52
C LYS A 264 -5.18 -37.60 8.20
N GLN A 265 -5.93 -37.09 9.18
CA GLN A 265 -6.98 -37.87 9.87
C GLN A 265 -8.12 -38.30 8.94
N LEU A 266 -8.52 -37.42 8.01
CA LEU A 266 -9.53 -37.76 7.00
C LEU A 266 -9.02 -38.81 6.02
N GLN A 267 -7.76 -38.72 5.62
CA GLN A 267 -7.12 -39.70 4.75
C GLN A 267 -7.01 -41.07 5.44
N GLU A 268 -6.59 -41.12 6.71
CA GLU A 268 -6.54 -42.34 7.52
C GLU A 268 -7.93 -42.99 7.64
N LEU A 269 -8.96 -42.18 7.94
CA LEU A 269 -10.35 -42.64 8.01
C LEU A 269 -10.81 -43.23 6.67
N ARG A 270 -10.43 -42.61 5.55
CA ARG A 270 -10.76 -43.11 4.21
C ARG A 270 -10.11 -44.47 3.93
N GLU A 271 -8.81 -44.59 4.17
CA GLU A 271 -8.05 -45.82 3.96
C GLU A 271 -8.59 -46.97 4.82
N GLU A 272 -9.04 -46.66 6.03
CA GLU A 272 -9.69 -47.63 6.89
C GLU A 272 -11.06 -48.09 6.35
N ILE A 273 -11.84 -47.19 5.76
CA ILE A 273 -13.11 -47.53 5.11
C ILE A 273 -12.88 -48.39 3.86
N GLU A 274 -11.91 -48.02 3.02
CA GLU A 274 -11.57 -48.77 1.80
C GLU A 274 -11.11 -50.20 2.12
N ARG A 275 -10.45 -50.42 3.27
CA ARG A 275 -10.06 -51.76 3.74
C ARG A 275 -11.24 -52.67 4.11
N ILE A 276 -12.32 -52.12 4.65
CA ILE A 276 -13.47 -52.92 5.11
C ILE A 276 -14.61 -52.98 4.08
N GLU A 277 -14.59 -52.12 3.07
CA GLU A 277 -15.60 -52.05 2.01
C GLU A 277 -15.80 -53.40 1.26
N PRO A 278 -14.76 -54.20 0.96
CA PRO A 278 -14.93 -55.53 0.35
C PRO A 278 -15.79 -56.50 1.17
N LEU A 279 -15.87 -56.32 2.49
CA LEU A 279 -16.66 -57.17 3.39
C LEU A 279 -18.16 -56.87 3.34
N THR A 280 -18.57 -55.79 2.68
CA THR A 280 -19.93 -55.25 2.76
C THR A 280 -20.78 -55.41 1.50
N ASN A 281 -20.26 -56.07 0.44
CA ASN A 281 -20.89 -56.30 -0.88
C ASN A 281 -21.44 -55.03 -1.58
N LYS A 282 -21.31 -53.85 -0.98
CA LYS A 282 -21.85 -52.56 -1.41
C LYS A 282 -20.91 -51.44 -0.95
N PRO A 283 -20.83 -50.32 -1.67
CA PRO A 283 -20.01 -49.21 -1.24
C PRO A 283 -20.49 -48.62 0.09
N ILE A 284 -19.54 -48.31 0.98
CA ILE A 284 -19.76 -47.71 2.30
C ILE A 284 -19.91 -46.20 2.15
N LEU A 285 -19.07 -45.56 1.33
CA LEU A 285 -19.13 -44.12 1.07
C LEU A 285 -19.86 -43.80 -0.23
N THR A 286 -20.55 -42.66 -0.26
CA THR A 286 -21.00 -42.07 -1.52
C THR A 286 -19.81 -41.55 -2.32
N ILE A 287 -19.93 -41.51 -3.66
CA ILE A 287 -18.92 -40.94 -4.55
C ILE A 287 -18.53 -39.51 -4.12
N LYS A 288 -19.54 -38.71 -3.74
CA LYS A 288 -19.38 -37.34 -3.23
C LYS A 288 -18.48 -37.30 -1.97
N ASN A 289 -18.72 -38.18 -1.00
CA ASN A 289 -17.94 -38.21 0.24
C ASN A 289 -16.54 -38.75 0.04
N ARG A 290 -16.36 -39.73 -0.87
CA ARG A 290 -15.05 -40.25 -1.24
C ARG A 290 -14.17 -39.13 -1.82
N ILE A 291 -14.70 -38.35 -2.77
CA ILE A 291 -14.00 -37.18 -3.34
C ILE A 291 -13.68 -36.13 -2.27
N LYS A 292 -14.62 -35.89 -1.35
CA LYS A 292 -14.49 -34.89 -0.30
C LYS A 292 -13.33 -35.17 0.66
N MET A 293 -13.05 -36.45 0.92
CA MET A 293 -11.93 -36.90 1.75
C MET A 293 -10.58 -36.96 1.00
N THR A 294 -10.56 -36.66 -0.30
CA THR A 294 -9.37 -36.77 -1.17
C THR A 294 -8.79 -35.41 -1.59
N ARG A 295 -9.49 -34.31 -1.33
CA ARG A 295 -9.07 -32.98 -1.81
C ARG A 295 -7.79 -32.54 -1.07
N LYS A 296 -6.70 -32.43 -1.82
CA LYS A 296 -5.54 -31.56 -1.54
C LYS A 296 -5.90 -30.10 -1.80
#